data_AF-R1HRW2-F1
#
_entry.id   AF-R1HRW2-F1
#
_cell.length_a   1.000
_cell.length_b   1.000
_cell.length_c   1.000
_cell.angle_alpha   90.00
_cell.angle_beta   90.00
_cell.angle_gamma   90.00
#
_symmetry.space_group_name_H-M   'P 1'
#
loop_
_entity.id
_entity.type
_entity.pdbx_description
1 polymer ?
#
loop_
_entity_poly.entity_id
_entity_poly.type
_entity_poly.pdbx_seq_one_letter_code
_entity_poly.pdbx_strand_id
1 'polypeptide(L)'
;MSTASWLLGYGMLSAYCLAGCLMEHFAVFSGWAAVGPGEFRRVQTSQGHGSGIVYVVPKTLLTALVVVMLAAAPEAIPSWPLWAGLAALGASWLSFAVVQLPIQLHIRETADGAAIARLVRTDWFRVGMMAAHFGFAVTAIAAS
;
A
#
# COMPACT_ATOMS: atom_id res chain seq x y z
N MET A 1 -23.29 -8.17 -10.26
CA MET A 1 -22.11 -7.77 -11.06
C MET A 1 -21.61 -8.97 -11.81
N SER A 2 -21.15 -8.81 -13.06
CA SER A 2 -20.52 -9.91 -13.80
C SER A 2 -19.10 -10.17 -13.28
N THR A 3 -18.57 -11.38 -13.54
CA THR A 3 -17.17 -11.71 -13.24
C THR A 3 -16.19 -10.69 -13.82
N ALA A 4 -16.41 -10.27 -15.08
CA ALA A 4 -15.59 -9.27 -15.73
C ALA A 4 -15.58 -7.93 -14.98
N SER A 5 -16.73 -7.46 -14.48
CA SER A 5 -16.79 -6.22 -13.70
C SER A 5 -16.03 -6.31 -12.37
N TRP A 6 -16.08 -7.47 -11.69
CA TRP A 6 -15.30 -7.71 -10.47
C TRP A 6 -13.80 -7.65 -10.75
N LEU A 7 -13.34 -8.38 -11.76
CA LEU A 7 -11.93 -8.45 -12.14
C LEU A 7 -11.38 -7.11 -12.62
N LEU A 8 -12.17 -6.34 -13.38
CA LEU A 8 -11.78 -4.99 -13.79
C LEU A 8 -11.61 -4.06 -12.58
N GLY A 9 -12.59 -4.01 -11.68
CA GLY A 9 -12.52 -3.19 -10.47
C GLY A 9 -11.33 -3.59 -9.57
N TYR A 10 -11.13 -4.89 -9.39
CA TYR A 10 -10.01 -5.43 -8.63
C TYR A 10 -8.65 -5.07 -9.25
N GLY A 11 -8.50 -5.27 -10.56
CA GLY A 11 -7.26 -4.95 -11.28
C GLY A 11 -6.93 -3.45 -11.24
N MET A 12 -7.90 -2.58 -11.51
CA MET A 12 -7.72 -1.13 -11.48
C MET A 12 -7.33 -0.64 -10.08
N LEU A 13 -8.04 -1.11 -9.04
CA LEU A 13 -7.75 -0.69 -7.67
C LEU A 13 -6.41 -1.22 -7.16
N SER A 14 -6.03 -2.44 -7.57
CA SER A 14 -4.71 -3.02 -7.26
C SER A 14 -3.59 -2.23 -7.91
N ALA A 15 -3.71 -1.89 -9.20
CA ALA A 15 -2.74 -1.07 -9.92
C ALA A 15 -2.61 0.33 -9.31
N TYR A 16 -3.74 0.96 -8.97
CA TYR A 16 -3.78 2.26 -8.32
C TYR A 16 -3.06 2.23 -6.96
N CYS A 17 -3.31 1.22 -6.13
CA CYS A 17 -2.64 1.07 -4.85
C CYS A 17 -1.15 0.78 -4.98
N LEU A 18 -0.72 0.04 -6.02
CA LEU A 18 0.70 -0.15 -6.32
C LEU A 18 1.36 1.18 -6.68
N ALA A 19 0.73 1.97 -7.56
CA ALA A 19 1.22 3.31 -7.90
C ALA A 19 1.29 4.23 -6.67
N GLY A 20 0.28 4.22 -5.80
CA GLY A 20 0.27 4.96 -4.55
C GLY A 20 1.40 4.54 -3.60
N CYS A 21 1.67 3.24 -3.48
CA CYS A 21 2.78 2.71 -2.68
C CYS A 21 4.14 3.15 -3.23
N LEU A 22 4.34 3.10 -4.55
CA LEU A 22 5.58 3.53 -5.19
C LEU A 22 5.78 5.05 -5.08
N MET A 23 4.70 5.83 -5.19
CA MET A 23 4.73 7.28 -4.97
C MET A 23 5.16 7.62 -3.53
N GLU A 24 4.59 6.95 -2.53
CA GLU A 24 4.97 7.13 -1.13
C GLU A 24 6.48 6.82 -0.93
N HIS A 25 6.97 5.73 -1.52
CA HIS A 25 8.37 5.34 -1.42
C HIS A 25 9.34 6.32 -2.10
N PHE A 26 9.14 6.58 -3.40
CA PHE A 26 10.08 7.31 -4.24
C PHE A 26 9.95 8.82 -4.12
N ALA A 27 8.73 9.35 -3.93
CA ALA A 27 8.51 10.79 -3.91
C ALA A 27 8.38 11.34 -2.49
N VAL A 28 7.64 10.66 -1.61
CA VAL A 28 7.34 11.17 -0.26
C VAL A 28 8.50 10.88 0.69
N PHE A 29 8.75 9.61 1.04
CA PHE A 29 9.75 9.25 2.05
C PHE A 29 11.17 9.61 1.62
N SER A 30 11.51 9.40 0.35
CA SER A 30 12.83 9.77 -0.17
C SER A 30 13.03 11.29 -0.23
N GLY A 31 11.97 12.07 -0.45
CA GLY A 31 12.02 13.53 -0.48
C GLY A 31 12.25 14.17 0.90
N TRP A 32 11.89 13.48 1.98
CA TRP A 32 12.04 13.98 3.35
C TRP A 32 13.47 14.30 3.75
N ALA A 33 14.46 13.60 3.18
CA ALA A 33 15.88 13.86 3.46
C ALA A 33 16.36 15.24 2.99
N ALA A 34 15.64 15.88 2.05
CA ALA A 34 15.97 17.21 1.54
C ALA A 34 15.23 18.34 2.28
N VAL A 35 14.37 18.03 3.24
CA VAL A 35 13.54 19.02 3.94
C VAL A 35 14.27 19.52 5.19
N GLY A 36 14.34 20.84 5.36
CA GLY A 36 14.96 21.45 6.54
C GLY A 36 14.20 21.12 7.84
N PRO A 37 14.88 20.94 8.99
CA PRO A 37 14.24 20.53 10.25
C PRO A 37 13.09 21.42 10.71
N GLY A 38 13.20 22.75 10.49
CA GLY A 38 12.18 23.72 10.89
C GLY A 38 10.86 23.61 10.11
N GLU A 39 10.89 23.07 8.89
CA GLU A 39 9.71 22.92 8.04
C GLU A 39 9.18 21.49 8.01
N PHE A 40 9.99 20.54 8.50
CA PHE A 40 9.77 19.11 8.38
C PHE A 40 8.38 18.68 8.84
N ARG A 41 8.00 19.06 10.07
CA ARG A 41 6.70 18.67 10.65
C ARG A 41 5.52 19.11 9.80
N ARG A 42 5.58 20.34 9.24
CA ARG A 42 4.53 20.88 8.36
C ARG A 42 4.44 20.08 7.06
N VAL A 43 5.58 19.83 6.43
CA VAL A 43 5.67 19.05 5.18
C VAL A 43 5.17 17.63 5.38
N GLN A 44 5.69 16.93 6.40
CA GLN A 44 5.31 15.55 6.70
C GLN A 44 3.82 15.42 7.03
N THR A 45 3.24 16.36 7.78
CA THR A 45 1.81 16.33 8.11
C THR A 45 0.94 16.53 6.87
N SER A 46 1.31 17.49 6.01
CA SER A 46 0.59 17.74 4.75
C SER A 46 0.67 16.54 3.81
N GLN A 47 1.86 15.98 3.61
CA GLN A 47 2.07 14.80 2.78
C GLN A 47 1.45 13.54 3.39
N GLY A 48 1.41 13.41 4.71
CA GLY A 48 0.74 12.33 5.41
C GLY A 48 -0.78 12.34 5.19
N HIS A 49 -1.41 13.52 5.24
CA HIS A 49 -2.83 13.65 4.86
C HIS A 49 -3.06 13.31 3.38
N GLY A 50 -2.19 13.80 2.48
CA GLY A 50 -2.25 13.46 1.06
C GLY A 50 -2.12 11.97 0.79
N SER A 51 -1.13 11.31 1.39
CA SER A 51 -0.90 9.86 1.28
C SER A 51 -2.04 9.06 1.91
N GLY A 52 -2.63 9.57 2.99
CA GLY A 52 -3.84 9.02 3.59
C GLY A 52 -4.99 8.91 2.60
N ILE A 53 -5.29 10.01 1.90
CA ILE A 53 -6.39 10.09 0.93
C ILE A 53 -6.06 9.30 -0.35
N VAL A 54 -4.86 9.48 -0.89
CA VAL A 54 -4.47 8.95 -2.21
C VAL A 54 -4.05 7.48 -2.15
N TYR A 55 -3.65 6.95 -1.00
CA TYR A 55 -3.16 5.57 -0.93
C TYR A 55 -3.78 4.75 0.21
N VAL A 56 -3.81 5.27 1.45
CA VAL A 56 -4.28 4.47 2.61
C VAL A 56 -5.77 4.14 2.52
N VAL A 57 -6.61 5.11 2.14
CA VAL A 57 -8.06 4.88 1.94
C VAL A 57 -8.29 3.88 0.78
N PRO A 58 -7.74 4.09 -0.43
CA PRO A 58 -7.83 3.12 -1.53
C PRO A 58 -7.33 1.72 -1.17
N LYS A 59 -6.23 1.59 -0.43
CA LYS A 59 -5.70 0.29 0.02
C LYS A 59 -6.64 -0.40 1.02
N THR A 60 -7.29 0.38 1.89
CA THR A 60 -8.33 -0.15 2.79
C THR A 60 -9.51 -0.69 1.98
N LEU A 61 -9.97 0.07 0.98
CA LEU A 61 -11.03 -0.35 0.05
C LEU A 61 -10.63 -1.61 -0.74
N LEU A 62 -9.37 -1.70 -1.18
CA LEU A 62 -8.83 -2.88 -1.85
C LEU A 62 -8.85 -4.10 -0.95
N THR A 63 -8.44 -3.94 0.30
CA THR A 63 -8.47 -5.03 1.29
C THR A 63 -9.90 -5.51 1.51
N ALA A 64 -10.85 -4.58 1.68
CA ALA A 64 -12.27 -4.92 1.81
C ALA A 64 -12.82 -5.61 0.55
N LEU A 65 -12.46 -5.13 -0.64
CA LEU A 65 -12.86 -5.72 -1.91
C LEU A 65 -12.41 -7.19 -2.03
N VAL A 66 -11.16 -7.49 -1.69
CA VAL A 66 -10.63 -8.87 -1.72
C VAL A 66 -11.39 -9.77 -0.76
N VAL A 67 -11.71 -9.28 0.44
CA VAL A 67 -12.54 -10.03 1.43
C VAL A 67 -13.94 -10.29 0.89
N VAL A 68 -14.57 -9.29 0.26
CA VAL A 68 -15.90 -9.45 -0.36
C VAL A 68 -15.84 -10.46 -1.51
N MET A 69 -14.82 -10.41 -2.36
CA MET A 69 -14.63 -11.37 -3.46
C MET A 69 -14.41 -12.80 -2.94
N LEU A 70 -13.69 -12.98 -1.83
CA LEU A 70 -13.53 -14.29 -1.19
C LEU A 70 -14.85 -14.81 -0.61
N ALA A 71 -15.70 -13.94 -0.07
CA ALA A 71 -16.98 -14.33 0.53
C ALA A 71 -18.09 -14.58 -0.50
N ALA A 72 -18.11 -13.80 -1.59
CA ALA A 72 -19.13 -13.86 -2.63
C ALA A 72 -18.72 -14.68 -3.87
N ALA A 73 -17.46 -15.15 -3.89
CA ALA A 73 -16.77 -15.90 -4.94
C ALA A 73 -17.62 -16.20 -6.19
N PRO A 74 -17.60 -15.33 -7.23
CA PRO A 74 -18.19 -15.66 -8.52
C PRO A 74 -17.55 -16.95 -9.02
N GLU A 75 -18.35 -17.95 -9.43
CA GLU A 75 -17.90 -19.34 -9.69
C GLU A 75 -16.69 -19.45 -10.65
N ALA A 76 -16.45 -18.44 -11.47
CA ALA A 76 -15.35 -18.37 -12.43
C ALA A 76 -14.01 -17.86 -11.86
N ILE A 77 -13.98 -17.21 -10.68
CA ILE A 77 -12.73 -16.64 -10.14
C ILE A 77 -12.04 -17.65 -9.22
N PRO A 78 -10.81 -18.09 -9.54
CA PRO A 78 -10.07 -18.99 -8.64
C PRO A 78 -9.80 -18.29 -7.31
N SER A 79 -9.99 -18.99 -6.20
CA SER A 79 -9.88 -18.42 -4.84
C SER A 79 -8.44 -18.31 -4.34
N TRP A 80 -7.53 -19.15 -4.82
CA TRP A 80 -6.15 -19.19 -4.34
C TRP A 80 -5.37 -17.87 -4.54
N PRO A 81 -5.46 -17.15 -5.69
CA PRO A 81 -4.77 -15.88 -5.86
C PRO A 81 -5.38 -14.79 -4.98
N LEU A 82 -6.68 -14.87 -4.68
CA LEU A 82 -7.33 -13.94 -3.76
C LEU A 82 -6.80 -14.12 -2.32
N TRP A 83 -6.65 -15.36 -1.85
CA TRP A 83 -6.02 -15.65 -0.56
C TRP A 83 -4.56 -15.22 -0.51
N ALA A 84 -3.77 -15.53 -1.55
CA ALA A 84 -2.37 -15.12 -1.63
C ALA A 84 -2.22 -13.59 -1.69
N GLY A 85 -3.08 -12.93 -2.45
CA GLY A 85 -3.17 -11.46 -2.52
C GLY A 85 -3.56 -10.84 -1.18
N LEU A 86 -4.50 -11.44 -0.44
CA LEU A 86 -4.89 -10.99 0.88
C LEU A 86 -3.75 -11.15 1.90
N ALA A 87 -3.02 -12.28 1.85
CA ALA A 87 -1.85 -12.50 2.70
C ALA A 87 -0.76 -11.44 2.46
N ALA A 88 -0.49 -11.10 1.19
CA ALA A 88 0.45 -10.04 0.84
C ALA A 88 -0.01 -8.65 1.34
N LEU A 89 -1.30 -8.31 1.19
CA LEU A 89 -1.87 -7.09 1.78
C LEU A 89 -1.73 -7.07 3.30
N GLY A 90 -2.03 -8.19 3.96
CA GLY A 90 -1.88 -8.36 5.40
C GLY A 90 -0.45 -8.13 5.87
N ALA A 91 0.54 -8.72 5.20
CA ALA A 91 1.95 -8.48 5.48
C ALA A 91 2.35 -7.01 5.29
N SER A 92 1.85 -6.36 4.23
CA SER A 92 2.08 -4.93 3.98
C SER A 92 1.47 -4.03 5.08
N TRP A 93 0.25 -4.35 5.54
CA TRP A 93 -0.40 -3.65 6.66
C TRP A 93 0.32 -3.86 7.98
N LEU A 94 0.71 -5.10 8.27
CA LEU A 94 1.44 -5.45 9.49
C LEU A 94 2.77 -4.70 9.54
N SER A 95 3.54 -4.72 8.45
CA SER A 95 4.77 -3.93 8.34
C SER A 95 4.51 -2.46 8.63
N PHE A 96 3.50 -1.87 8.00
CA PHE A 96 3.16 -0.46 8.23
C PHE A 96 2.91 -0.17 9.70
N ALA A 97 2.05 -0.96 10.35
CA ALA A 97 1.66 -0.74 11.74
C ALA A 97 2.82 -0.89 12.71
N VAL A 98 3.71 -1.88 12.50
CA VAL A 98 4.77 -2.22 13.47
C VAL A 98 6.12 -1.58 13.17
N VAL A 99 6.39 -1.19 11.92
CA VAL A 99 7.68 -0.62 11.49
C VAL A 99 7.53 0.82 11.04
N GLN A 100 6.74 1.09 10.00
CA GLN A 100 6.72 2.42 9.38
C GLN A 100 6.04 3.45 10.28
N LEU A 101 4.91 3.12 10.90
CA LEU A 101 4.17 4.07 11.73
C LEU A 101 5.00 4.56 12.95
N PRO A 102 5.63 3.69 13.76
CA PRO A 102 6.51 4.15 14.85
C PRO A 102 7.67 5.01 14.37
N ILE A 103 8.32 4.64 13.26
CA ILE A 103 9.42 5.42 12.68
C ILE A 103 8.92 6.80 12.23
N GLN A 104 7.77 6.87 11.55
CA GLN A 104 7.19 8.14 11.10
C GLN A 104 6.80 9.06 12.26
N LEU A 105 6.28 8.50 13.36
CA LEU A 105 5.97 9.27 14.56
C LEU A 105 7.24 9.85 15.19
N HIS A 106 8.32 9.07 15.27
CA HIS A 106 9.61 9.52 15.77
C HIS A 106 10.23 10.62 14.87
N ILE A 107 10.22 10.41 13.56
CA ILE A 107 10.71 11.39 12.57
C ILE A 107 9.95 12.70 12.67
N ARG A 108 8.63 12.66 12.95
CA ARG A 108 7.80 13.87 13.08
C ARG A 108 8.23 14.81 14.20
N GLU A 109 8.81 14.25 15.24
CA GLU A 109 9.25 14.99 16.43
C GLU A 109 10.72 15.41 16.32
N THR A 110 11.54 14.62 15.65
CA THR A 110 13.01 14.78 15.65
C THR A 110 13.60 15.29 14.35
N ALA A 111 12.90 15.13 13.23
CA ALA A 111 13.44 15.28 11.88
C ALA A 111 14.76 14.49 11.66
N ASP A 112 14.94 13.37 12.37
CA ASP A 112 16.17 12.58 12.31
C ASP A 112 16.38 11.94 10.93
N GLY A 113 17.45 12.36 10.26
CA GLY A 113 17.87 11.83 8.96
C GLY A 113 18.18 10.34 8.97
N ALA A 114 18.72 9.80 10.07
CA ALA A 114 19.00 8.37 10.18
C ALA A 114 17.70 7.55 10.26
N ALA A 115 16.71 8.03 11.01
CA ALA A 115 15.38 7.44 11.04
C ALA A 115 14.69 7.52 9.66
N ILE A 116 14.82 8.62 8.92
CA ILE A 116 14.31 8.75 7.53
C ILE A 116 14.95 7.70 6.62
N ALA A 117 16.28 7.55 6.65
CA ALA A 117 16.97 6.54 5.85
C ALA A 117 16.53 5.11 6.21
N ARG A 118 16.32 4.84 7.51
CA ARG A 118 15.77 3.57 7.98
C ARG A 118 14.33 3.35 7.49
N LEU A 119 13.48 4.38 7.49
CA LEU A 119 12.13 4.33 6.95
C LEU A 119 12.16 3.87 5.49
N VAL A 120 12.91 4.57 4.64
CA VAL A 120 13.04 4.24 3.21
C VAL A 120 13.53 2.81 3.01
N ARG A 121 14.58 2.39 3.73
CA ARG A 121 15.10 1.02 3.61
C ARG A 121 14.06 -0.04 3.97
N THR A 122 13.33 0.16 5.07
CA THR A 122 12.32 -0.82 5.52
C THR A 122 11.05 -0.81 4.67
N ASP A 123 10.75 0.31 4.02
CA ASP A 123 9.56 0.47 3.19
C ASP A 123 9.58 -0.38 1.91
N TRP A 124 10.76 -0.79 1.44
CA TRP A 124 10.89 -1.76 0.35
C TRP A 124 10.12 -3.06 0.59
N PHE A 125 9.97 -3.48 1.85
CA PHE A 125 9.14 -4.63 2.17
C PHE A 125 7.67 -4.39 1.80
N ARG A 126 7.12 -3.20 2.12
CA ARG A 126 5.75 -2.82 1.75
C ARG A 126 5.57 -2.75 0.23
N VAL A 127 6.57 -2.19 -0.47
CA VAL A 127 6.59 -2.16 -1.94
C VAL A 127 6.57 -3.58 -2.52
N GLY A 128 7.43 -4.46 -2.02
CA GLY A 128 7.48 -5.86 -2.45
C GLY A 128 6.16 -6.60 -2.21
N MET A 129 5.55 -6.42 -1.03
CA MET A 129 4.25 -7.02 -0.72
C MET A 129 3.11 -6.45 -1.59
N MET A 130 3.13 -5.15 -1.90
CA MET A 130 2.14 -4.53 -2.79
C MET A 130 2.30 -5.01 -4.23
N ALA A 131 3.54 -5.17 -4.71
CA ALA A 131 3.84 -5.73 -6.02
C ALA A 131 3.43 -7.21 -6.11
N ALA A 132 3.69 -8.01 -5.07
CA ALA A 132 3.24 -9.39 -4.99
C ALA A 132 1.71 -9.50 -5.03
N HIS A 133 1.00 -8.66 -4.26
CA HIS A 133 -0.46 -8.56 -4.33
C HIS A 133 -0.94 -8.28 -5.76
N PHE A 134 -0.35 -7.29 -6.43
CA PHE A 134 -0.70 -6.97 -7.81
C PHE A 134 -0.45 -8.14 -8.77
N GLY A 135 0.65 -8.88 -8.60
CA GLY A 135 0.90 -10.11 -9.36
C GLY A 135 -0.19 -11.16 -9.18
N PHE A 136 -0.69 -11.35 -7.95
CA PHE A 136 -1.82 -12.25 -7.70
C PHE A 136 -3.13 -11.72 -8.28
N ALA A 137 -3.35 -10.40 -8.32
CA ALA A 137 -4.48 -9.81 -9.00
C ALA A 137 -4.46 -10.10 -10.50
N VAL A 138 -3.31 -9.90 -11.15
CA VAL A 138 -3.10 -10.28 -12.57
C VAL A 138 -3.33 -11.78 -12.77
N THR A 139 -2.86 -12.61 -11.85
CA THR A 139 -3.06 -14.06 -11.93
C THR A 139 -4.54 -14.45 -11.83
N ALA A 140 -5.31 -13.82 -10.94
CA ALA A 140 -6.75 -14.04 -10.86
C ALA A 140 -7.46 -13.66 -12.17
N ILE A 141 -7.07 -12.54 -12.79
CA ILE A 141 -7.64 -12.07 -14.06
C ILE A 141 -7.31 -13.04 -15.20
N ALA A 142 -6.08 -13.53 -15.28
CA ALA A 142 -5.63 -14.41 -16.36
C ALA A 142 -6.20 -15.84 -16.26
N ALA A 143 -6.65 -16.26 -15.07
CA ALA A 143 -7.15 -17.60 -14.80
C ALA A 143 -8.68 -17.70 -14.70
N SER A 144 -9.41 -16.59 -14.91
CA SER A 144 -10.88 -16.52 -14.93
C SER A 144 -11.41 -16.42 -16.36
#